data_AF-A7RGD3-F1
#
_entry.id   AF-A7RGD3-F1
#
_cell.length_a   1.000
_cell.length_b   1.000
_cell.length_c   1.000
_cell.angle_alpha   90.00
_cell.angle_beta   90.00
_cell.angle_gamma   90.00
#
_symmetry.space_group_name_H-M   'P 1'
#
loop_
_entity.id
_entity.type
_entity.pdbx_description
1 polymer ?
#
loop_
_entity_poly.entity_id
_entity_poly.type
_entity_poly.pdbx_seq_one_letter_code
_entity_poly.pdbx_strand_id
1 'polypeptide(L)'
;MQANDSIKPSNIFDKVEFFHSRERRAADSNKTVTQNQTVQDDHQYYTSKFVDGKDLWKELEGNANSIKHWNISNGPTKYAELKLKFKFPYYGHLVENISVTDEGFLYTGWVSTRFDIMRQVMYVAPLMAYFNPAINNSASIYYLSTDDQFTVQWNNIYLEREQHAGAFTFQCTLFKSGKIHFAYKSVPKNVTDIQGYSDHGVRVGLSDAFTVTRQAYLNGKSRGHTYNNRMIIIIIILFHV
;
A
#
# COMPACT_ATOMS: atom_id res chain seq x y z
N MET A 1 -2.55 -11.83 36.21
CA MET A 1 -1.85 -11.53 34.95
C MET A 1 -2.78 -11.92 33.81
N GLN A 2 -3.45 -10.94 33.19
CA GLN A 2 -4.27 -11.17 32.01
C GLN A 2 -3.35 -11.44 30.82
N ALA A 3 -3.61 -12.53 30.11
CA ALA A 3 -2.95 -12.84 28.84
C ALA A 3 -3.41 -11.81 27.80
N ASN A 4 -2.46 -11.26 27.04
CA ASN A 4 -2.74 -10.43 25.87
C ASN A 4 -3.48 -11.29 24.84
N ASP A 5 -4.79 -11.09 24.72
CA ASP A 5 -5.59 -11.64 23.63
C ASP A 5 -5.06 -11.04 22.32
N SER A 6 -4.30 -11.85 21.60
CA SER A 6 -3.78 -11.51 20.29
C SER A 6 -4.96 -11.43 19.33
N ILE A 7 -5.13 -10.31 18.63
CA ILE A 7 -6.16 -10.17 17.60
C ILE A 7 -5.98 -11.30 16.58
N LYS A 8 -6.99 -12.15 16.44
CA LYS A 8 -6.96 -13.26 15.45
C LYS A 8 -6.92 -12.67 14.03
N PRO A 9 -6.20 -13.29 13.08
CA PRO A 9 -6.07 -12.77 11.72
C PRO A 9 -7.39 -12.44 11.02
N SER A 10 -8.43 -13.24 11.32
CA SER A 10 -9.79 -13.03 10.81
C SER A 10 -10.41 -11.71 11.24
N ASN A 11 -9.96 -11.13 12.35
CA ASN A 11 -10.59 -9.97 12.98
C ASN A 11 -9.83 -8.66 12.73
N ILE A 12 -8.84 -8.65 11.83
CA ILE A 12 -7.99 -7.46 11.56
C ILE A 12 -8.75 -6.42 10.72
N PHE A 13 -9.87 -6.77 10.08
CA PHE A 13 -10.56 -5.92 9.10
C PHE A 13 -12.11 -5.89 9.24
N ASP A 14 -12.67 -6.34 10.36
CA ASP A 14 -14.11 -6.65 10.54
C ASP A 14 -15.14 -5.50 10.35
N LYS A 15 -14.72 -4.25 10.09
CA LYS A 15 -15.61 -3.06 10.07
C LYS A 15 -15.38 -2.07 8.91
N VAL A 16 -14.99 -2.54 7.72
CA VAL A 16 -14.73 -1.65 6.57
C VAL A 16 -16.01 -1.38 5.76
N GLU A 17 -16.43 -0.11 5.67
CA GLU A 17 -17.39 0.35 4.65
C GLU A 17 -16.68 0.72 3.33
N PHE A 18 -17.29 0.37 2.21
CA PHE A 18 -16.74 0.61 0.87
C PHE A 18 -16.83 2.08 0.44
N PHE A 19 -15.70 2.78 0.39
CA PHE A 19 -15.61 4.05 -0.34
C PHE A 19 -15.09 3.82 -1.74
N HIS A 20 -15.99 3.74 -2.71
CA HIS A 20 -15.66 3.87 -4.12
C HIS A 20 -15.62 5.36 -4.49
N SER A 21 -14.46 5.89 -4.86
CA SER A 21 -14.39 7.20 -5.52
C SER A 21 -14.86 7.08 -6.97
N ARG A 22 -16.16 6.84 -7.15
CA ARG A 22 -16.94 7.32 -8.28
C ARG A 22 -18.12 8.04 -7.68
N GLU A 23 -18.21 9.36 -7.85
CA GLU A 23 -19.50 10.04 -7.77
C GLU A 23 -20.41 9.38 -8.82
N ARG A 24 -21.24 8.43 -8.37
CA ARG A 24 -22.53 8.07 -8.95
C ARG A 24 -23.28 7.11 -8.03
N ARG A 25 -24.28 7.68 -7.36
CA ARG A 25 -25.60 7.15 -6.92
C ARG A 25 -25.65 5.74 -6.33
N ALA A 26 -26.04 5.73 -5.05
CA ALA A 26 -26.57 4.64 -4.25
C ALA A 26 -27.30 3.53 -5.01
N ALA A 27 -27.00 2.27 -4.67
CA ALA A 27 -27.98 1.21 -4.39
C ALA A 27 -27.26 -0.02 -3.79
N ASP A 28 -27.93 -0.60 -2.79
CA ASP A 28 -27.89 -1.98 -2.32
C ASP A 28 -26.77 -2.45 -1.38
N SER A 29 -27.02 -2.16 -0.11
CA SER A 29 -26.62 -2.96 1.05
C SER A 29 -27.42 -4.27 1.13
N ASN A 30 -26.72 -5.36 1.50
CA ASN A 30 -27.15 -6.52 2.30
C ASN A 30 -26.68 -7.85 1.72
N LYS A 31 -25.47 -8.30 2.11
CA LYS A 31 -25.15 -9.72 2.20
C LYS A 31 -24.31 -9.99 3.45
N THR A 32 -24.88 -10.76 4.36
CA THR A 32 -24.19 -11.35 5.52
C THR A 32 -23.38 -12.55 5.04
N VAL A 33 -22.11 -12.68 5.46
CA VAL A 33 -21.24 -13.81 5.09
C VAL A 33 -20.67 -14.47 6.34
N THR A 34 -20.72 -15.80 6.36
CA THR A 34 -20.19 -16.70 7.40
C THR A 34 -18.96 -17.44 6.87
N GLN A 35 -18.02 -17.76 7.77
CA GLN A 35 -16.61 -18.15 7.59
C GLN A 35 -16.28 -19.24 6.53
N ASN A 36 -15.01 -19.18 6.08
CA ASN A 36 -14.30 -20.00 5.07
C ASN A 36 -14.72 -19.77 3.61
N GLN A 37 -14.62 -18.52 3.13
CA GLN A 37 -14.84 -18.22 1.72
C GLN A 37 -13.58 -17.63 1.07
N THR A 38 -13.13 -18.27 0.00
CA THR A 38 -12.34 -17.60 -1.03
C THR A 38 -13.25 -16.56 -1.69
N VAL A 39 -13.14 -15.31 -1.29
CA VAL A 39 -13.81 -14.20 -1.97
C VAL A 39 -12.92 -13.79 -3.14
N GLN A 40 -13.38 -14.04 -4.36
CA GLN A 40 -12.79 -13.52 -5.58
C GLN A 40 -13.62 -12.31 -6.02
N ASP A 41 -13.05 -11.12 -5.87
CA ASP A 41 -13.63 -9.90 -6.45
C ASP A 41 -13.03 -9.71 -7.85
N ASP A 42 -13.89 -9.69 -8.87
CA ASP A 42 -13.51 -9.58 -10.28
C ASP A 42 -13.76 -8.15 -10.76
N HIS A 43 -12.67 -7.40 -10.94
CA HIS A 43 -12.71 -6.09 -11.57
C HIS A 43 -12.15 -6.21 -12.98
N GLN A 44 -12.49 -5.27 -13.86
CA GLN A 44 -12.00 -5.24 -15.25
C GLN A 44 -10.48 -5.36 -15.42
N TYR A 45 -9.69 -5.13 -14.35
CA TYR A 45 -8.23 -5.07 -14.41
C TYR A 45 -7.50 -5.96 -13.38
N TYR A 46 -8.19 -6.60 -12.43
CA TYR A 46 -7.55 -7.48 -11.45
C TYR A 46 -8.56 -8.43 -10.79
N THR A 47 -8.02 -9.49 -10.20
CA THR A 47 -8.74 -10.36 -9.26
C THR A 47 -8.05 -10.32 -7.90
N SER A 48 -8.84 -10.31 -6.83
CA SER A 48 -8.32 -10.40 -5.46
C SER A 48 -8.61 -11.78 -4.87
N LYS A 49 -7.76 -12.24 -3.96
CA LYS A 49 -7.96 -13.50 -3.24
C LYS A 49 -7.32 -13.43 -1.86
N PHE A 50 -8.05 -13.89 -0.85
CA PHE A 50 -7.54 -14.12 0.49
C PHE A 50 -7.19 -15.59 0.66
N VAL A 51 -6.02 -15.86 1.23
CA VAL A 51 -5.56 -17.21 1.54
C VAL A 51 -4.93 -17.22 2.92
N ASP A 52 -5.15 -18.31 3.66
CA ASP A 52 -4.43 -18.58 4.90
C ASP A 52 -3.01 -19.02 4.52
N GLY A 53 -2.04 -18.10 4.68
CA GLY A 53 -0.85 -18.08 3.84
C GLY A 53 0.46 -18.10 4.60
N LYS A 54 0.72 -19.13 5.42
CA LYS A 54 2.07 -19.34 5.99
C LYS A 54 3.15 -19.39 4.90
N ASP A 55 2.81 -19.94 3.74
CA ASP A 55 3.73 -20.10 2.60
C ASP A 55 3.97 -18.80 1.80
N LEU A 56 3.21 -17.73 2.08
CA LEU A 56 3.39 -16.43 1.42
C LEU A 56 4.45 -15.55 2.12
N TRP A 57 4.71 -15.81 3.40
CA TRP A 57 5.68 -15.06 4.19
C TRP A 57 7.12 -15.49 3.85
N LYS A 58 8.02 -14.52 3.67
CA LYS A 58 9.45 -14.78 3.46
C LYS A 58 10.26 -14.02 4.49
N GLU A 59 10.86 -14.68 5.47
CA GLU A 59 11.64 -13.95 6.46
C GLU A 59 12.85 -13.26 5.80
N LEU A 60 12.87 -11.92 5.86
CA LEU A 60 13.99 -11.12 5.38
C LEU A 60 14.96 -10.79 6.51
N GLU A 61 14.50 -10.69 7.76
CA GLU A 61 15.41 -10.48 8.88
C GLU A 61 16.37 -11.68 9.02
N GLY A 62 17.68 -11.43 8.98
CA GLY A 62 18.71 -12.48 9.01
C GLY A 62 18.93 -13.22 7.68
N ASN A 63 18.20 -12.88 6.63
CA ASN A 63 18.44 -13.45 5.30
C ASN A 63 19.63 -12.77 4.61
N ALA A 64 20.65 -13.55 4.26
CA ALA A 64 21.90 -13.06 3.66
C ALA A 64 21.72 -12.33 2.32
N ASN A 65 20.64 -12.60 1.58
CA ASN A 65 20.36 -11.95 0.29
C ASN A 65 19.48 -10.71 0.44
N SER A 66 18.93 -10.46 1.63
CA SER A 66 18.12 -9.29 1.91
C SER A 66 19.00 -8.09 2.29
N ILE A 67 18.49 -6.89 2.06
CA ILE A 67 19.17 -5.65 2.41
C ILE A 67 18.30 -4.87 3.40
N LYS A 68 18.86 -4.56 4.57
CA LYS A 68 18.29 -3.58 5.50
C LYS A 68 18.56 -2.17 4.97
N HIS A 69 17.51 -1.42 4.64
CA HIS A 69 17.67 -0.07 4.12
C HIS A 69 17.79 0.94 5.28
N TRP A 70 19.02 1.37 5.60
CA TRP A 70 19.30 2.23 6.76
C TRP A 70 18.47 3.52 6.77
N ASN A 71 18.34 4.16 5.61
CA ASN A 71 17.81 5.52 5.45
C ASN A 71 16.32 5.64 5.79
N ILE A 72 15.56 4.57 5.54
CA ILE A 72 14.11 4.50 5.82
C ILE A 72 13.82 3.63 7.05
N SER A 73 14.83 2.94 7.58
CA SER A 73 14.71 2.21 8.86
C SER A 73 14.93 3.13 10.05
N ASN A 74 15.98 3.97 10.01
CA ASN A 74 16.40 4.83 11.11
C ASN A 74 16.98 6.17 10.62
N GLY A 75 16.90 6.46 9.33
CA GLY A 75 17.45 7.68 8.73
C GLY A 75 16.43 8.81 8.61
N PRO A 76 16.84 9.97 8.08
CA PRO A 76 15.99 11.16 7.99
C PRO A 76 14.98 11.10 6.82
N THR A 77 15.07 10.09 5.95
CA THR A 77 14.29 10.03 4.72
C THR A 77 13.03 9.20 4.88
N LYS A 78 11.92 9.69 4.30
CA LYS A 78 10.61 9.01 4.30
C LYS A 78 10.50 7.89 3.25
N TYR A 79 11.37 7.89 2.25
CA TYR A 79 11.36 6.86 1.23
C TYR A 79 12.74 6.67 0.61
N ALA A 80 12.91 5.54 -0.07
CA ALA A 80 14.08 5.22 -0.87
C ALA A 80 13.66 4.72 -2.25
N GLU A 81 14.28 5.25 -3.30
CA GLU A 81 14.07 4.79 -4.67
C GLU A 81 14.96 3.59 -4.97
N LEU A 82 14.34 2.48 -5.36
CA LEU A 82 15.01 1.22 -5.67
C LEU A 82 14.69 0.80 -7.09
N LYS A 83 15.72 0.34 -7.80
CA LYS A 83 15.57 -0.23 -9.14
C LYS A 83 15.17 -1.71 -9.05
N LEU A 84 14.09 -2.08 -9.72
CA LEU A 84 13.67 -3.47 -9.87
C LEU A 84 14.59 -4.20 -10.86
N LYS A 85 14.80 -5.50 -10.63
CA LYS A 85 15.54 -6.38 -11.58
C LYS A 85 14.67 -6.85 -12.76
N PHE A 86 13.39 -6.51 -12.74
CA PHE A 86 12.41 -6.83 -13.76
C PHE A 86 11.47 -5.65 -13.99
N LYS A 87 10.76 -5.69 -15.12
CA LYS A 87 9.71 -4.74 -15.42
C LYS A 87 8.41 -5.22 -14.78
N PHE A 88 7.90 -4.49 -13.81
CA PHE A 88 6.66 -4.83 -13.12
C PHE A 88 5.46 -4.20 -13.84
N PRO A 89 4.51 -4.98 -14.37
CA PRO A 89 3.32 -4.41 -15.00
C PRO A 89 2.34 -3.88 -13.94
N TYR A 90 1.94 -2.63 -14.08
CA TYR A 90 1.03 -1.94 -13.16
C TYR A 90 0.14 -0.97 -13.96
N TYR A 91 -1.19 -1.16 -13.95
CA TYR A 91 -2.17 -0.31 -14.67
C TYR A 91 -1.72 0.18 -16.06
N GLY A 92 -1.34 -0.75 -16.94
CA GLY A 92 -0.99 -0.44 -18.33
C GLY A 92 0.39 0.19 -18.55
N HIS A 93 1.23 0.32 -17.52
CA HIS A 93 2.62 0.74 -17.66
C HIS A 93 3.60 -0.23 -16.98
N LEU A 94 4.87 -0.15 -17.36
CA LEU A 94 5.94 -0.98 -16.82
C LEU A 94 6.76 -0.15 -15.83
N VAL A 95 6.76 -0.58 -14.57
CA VAL A 95 7.49 0.04 -13.48
C VAL A 95 8.88 -0.60 -13.38
N GLU A 96 9.92 0.22 -13.42
CA GLU A 96 11.32 -0.22 -13.28
C GLU A 96 11.99 0.35 -12.01
N ASN A 97 11.49 1.47 -11.49
CA ASN A 97 11.92 2.07 -10.24
C ASN A 97 10.73 2.17 -9.31
N ILE A 98 10.93 1.87 -8.04
CA ILE A 98 9.90 1.90 -7.02
C ILE A 98 10.40 2.65 -5.80
N SER A 99 9.57 3.52 -5.22
CA SER A 99 9.90 4.16 -3.96
C SER A 99 9.33 3.33 -2.81
N VAL A 100 10.19 2.82 -1.93
CA VAL A 100 9.79 2.15 -0.69
C VAL A 100 9.69 3.18 0.41
N THR A 101 8.55 3.27 1.09
CA THR A 101 8.32 4.28 2.14
C THR A 101 8.44 3.71 3.54
N ASP A 102 8.71 4.57 4.52
CA ASP A 102 8.68 4.22 5.94
C ASP A 102 7.25 4.00 6.48
N GLU A 103 6.26 4.51 5.75
CA GLU A 103 4.84 4.49 6.08
C GLU A 103 4.06 3.28 5.52
N GLY A 104 4.76 2.23 5.09
CA GLY A 104 4.12 0.93 4.82
C GLY A 104 3.54 0.77 3.40
N PHE A 105 4.03 1.54 2.44
CA PHE A 105 3.60 1.42 1.04
C PHE A 105 4.75 1.56 0.04
N LEU A 106 4.46 1.19 -1.20
CA LEU A 106 5.32 1.38 -2.35
C LEU A 106 4.70 2.43 -3.27
N TYR A 107 5.48 3.36 -3.78
CA TYR A 107 5.05 4.29 -4.83
C TYR A 107 5.62 3.85 -6.18
N THR A 108 4.73 3.74 -7.17
CA THR A 108 5.02 3.24 -8.52
C THR A 108 5.10 4.35 -9.57
N GLY A 109 4.89 5.61 -9.17
CA GLY A 109 4.93 6.73 -10.10
C GLY A 109 6.33 7.00 -10.64
N TRP A 110 6.39 7.47 -11.88
CA TRP A 110 7.63 7.76 -12.61
C TRP A 110 8.18 9.17 -12.35
N VAL A 111 7.40 10.03 -11.70
CA VAL A 111 7.78 11.42 -11.37
C VAL A 111 8.13 11.51 -9.89
N SER A 112 9.32 12.05 -9.59
CA SER A 112 9.66 12.51 -8.25
C SER A 112 8.68 13.60 -7.85
N THR A 113 7.87 13.33 -6.84
CA THR A 113 6.81 14.22 -6.37
C THR A 113 6.93 14.40 -4.87
N ARG A 114 6.12 15.31 -4.32
CA ARG A 114 6.08 15.50 -2.87
C ARG A 114 5.47 14.26 -2.20
N PHE A 115 5.94 13.96 -0.99
CA PHE A 115 5.53 12.76 -0.27
C PHE A 115 4.01 12.70 0.03
N ASP A 116 3.37 13.86 0.23
CA ASP A 116 1.91 13.97 0.40
C ASP A 116 1.12 13.49 -0.83
N ILE A 117 1.69 13.64 -2.03
CA ILE A 117 1.08 13.15 -3.27
C ILE A 117 1.29 11.63 -3.40
N MET A 118 2.45 11.10 -3.00
CA MET A 118 2.73 9.66 -3.02
C MET A 118 1.73 8.86 -2.17
N ARG A 119 1.22 9.44 -1.07
CA ARG A 119 0.17 8.83 -0.22
C ARG A 119 -1.21 8.78 -0.88
N GLN A 120 -1.41 9.54 -1.94
CA GLN A 120 -2.72 9.69 -2.59
C GLN A 120 -2.84 8.88 -3.88
N VAL A 121 -1.73 8.75 -4.63
CA VAL A 121 -1.76 8.23 -6.01
C VAL A 121 -0.65 7.22 -6.26
N MET A 122 -0.89 6.33 -7.23
CA MET A 122 0.15 5.46 -7.82
C MET A 122 0.91 4.67 -6.76
N TYR A 123 0.18 3.98 -5.87
CA TYR A 123 0.78 3.23 -4.77
C TYR A 123 0.30 1.78 -4.71
N VAL A 124 1.15 0.94 -4.14
CA VAL A 124 0.83 -0.41 -3.66
C VAL A 124 1.00 -0.42 -2.15
N ALA A 125 -0.09 -0.50 -1.41
CA ALA A 125 -0.13 -0.36 0.04
C ALA A 125 -0.58 -1.67 0.70
N PRO A 126 0.33 -2.52 1.19
CA PRO A 126 -0.06 -3.60 2.08
C PRO A 126 -0.67 -3.06 3.38
N LEU A 127 -0.11 -1.96 3.92
CA LEU A 127 -0.68 -1.20 5.03
C LEU A 127 -0.04 0.19 5.09
N MET A 128 -0.70 1.16 4.48
CA MET A 128 -0.32 2.57 4.59
C MET A 128 -0.96 3.15 5.86
N ALA A 129 -0.14 3.65 6.78
CA ALA A 129 -0.59 4.37 7.97
C ALA A 129 0.52 5.34 8.43
N TYR A 130 0.26 6.09 9.49
CA TYR A 130 1.22 7.00 10.12
C TYR A 130 2.30 6.23 10.90
N PHE A 131 3.04 5.34 10.22
CA PHE A 131 4.14 4.61 10.84
C PHE A 131 5.40 5.47 10.95
N ASN A 132 6.17 5.22 12.00
CA ASN A 132 7.48 5.81 12.19
C ASN A 132 8.44 4.75 12.76
N PRO A 133 9.30 4.16 11.91
CA PRO A 133 10.30 3.17 12.34
C PRO A 133 11.27 3.68 13.41
N ALA A 134 11.57 4.99 13.45
CA ALA A 134 12.53 5.56 14.39
C ALA A 134 12.08 5.50 15.87
N ILE A 135 10.82 5.16 16.13
CA ILE A 135 10.28 4.99 17.49
C ILE A 135 10.85 3.74 18.18
N ASN A 136 11.18 2.71 17.41
CA ASN A 136 11.64 1.43 17.95
C ASN A 136 13.00 1.07 17.36
N ASN A 137 14.02 0.92 18.20
CA ASN A 137 15.38 0.57 17.75
C ASN A 137 15.46 -0.80 17.04
N SER A 138 14.51 -1.70 17.33
CA SER A 138 14.39 -3.00 16.65
C SER A 138 13.57 -2.94 15.36
N ALA A 139 13.02 -1.78 15.00
CA ALA A 139 12.32 -1.60 13.74
C ALA A 139 13.30 -1.57 12.58
N SER A 140 12.90 -2.14 11.45
CA SER A 140 13.74 -2.18 10.25
C SER A 140 12.90 -2.41 9.00
N ILE A 141 13.34 -1.82 7.89
CA ILE A 141 12.75 -2.06 6.57
C ILE A 141 13.78 -2.81 5.75
N TYR A 142 13.42 -4.03 5.36
CA TYR A 142 14.23 -4.90 4.52
C TYR A 142 13.63 -4.99 3.13
N TYR A 143 14.47 -5.21 2.13
CA TYR A 143 14.02 -5.63 0.82
C TYR A 143 14.87 -6.76 0.25
N LEU A 144 14.28 -7.53 -0.64
CA LEU A 144 14.93 -8.59 -1.41
C LEU A 144 14.48 -8.47 -2.86
N SER A 145 15.43 -8.32 -3.79
CA SER A 145 15.16 -8.22 -5.22
C SER A 145 15.83 -9.36 -5.98
N THR A 146 15.02 -10.10 -6.72
CA THR A 146 15.42 -11.20 -7.61
C THR A 146 14.89 -10.91 -9.02
N ASP A 147 15.23 -11.73 -10.01
CA ASP A 147 14.81 -11.49 -11.39
C ASP A 147 13.30 -11.69 -11.63
N ASP A 148 12.59 -12.32 -10.70
CA ASP A 148 11.15 -12.62 -10.81
C ASP A 148 10.28 -12.00 -9.74
N GLN A 149 10.86 -11.55 -8.62
CA GLN A 149 10.11 -11.00 -7.49
C GLN A 149 10.91 -9.94 -6.72
N PHE A 150 10.17 -8.99 -6.15
CA PHE A 150 10.67 -7.96 -5.26
C PHE A 150 9.81 -7.95 -3.99
N THR A 151 10.43 -8.23 -2.84
CA THR A 151 9.75 -8.27 -1.54
C THR A 151 10.27 -7.15 -0.65
N VAL A 152 9.37 -6.44 0.03
CA VAL A 152 9.69 -5.51 1.11
C VAL A 152 9.04 -6.01 2.39
N GLN A 153 9.79 -5.96 3.49
CA GLN A 153 9.33 -6.26 4.85
C GLN A 153 9.48 -5.01 5.72
N TRP A 154 8.36 -4.55 6.26
CA TRP A 154 8.35 -3.61 7.37
C TRP A 154 8.32 -4.43 8.65
N ASN A 155 9.40 -4.38 9.43
CA ASN A 155 9.62 -5.20 10.61
C ASN A 155 9.51 -4.34 11.88
N ASN A 156 8.62 -4.72 12.79
CA ASN A 156 8.46 -4.12 14.11
C ASN A 156 8.28 -2.59 14.11
N ILE A 157 7.57 -2.05 13.11
CA ILE A 157 7.31 -0.61 13.00
C ILE A 157 6.11 -0.19 13.85
N TYR A 158 6.13 1.03 14.38
CA TYR A 158 5.11 1.55 15.27
C TYR A 158 4.31 2.67 14.62
N LEU A 159 3.03 2.78 14.98
CA LEU A 159 2.23 3.95 14.67
C LEU A 159 2.75 5.14 15.49
N GLU A 160 3.02 6.25 14.81
CA GLU A 160 3.71 7.41 15.41
C GLU A 160 2.96 7.99 16.61
N ARG A 161 1.64 8.05 16.49
CA ARG A 161 0.74 8.65 17.48
C ARG A 161 0.00 7.62 18.33
N GLU A 162 0.18 6.33 18.04
CA GLU A 162 -0.54 5.23 18.69
C GLU A 162 0.40 4.10 19.12
N GLN A 163 1.53 4.44 19.76
CA GLN A 163 2.57 3.47 20.10
C GLN A 163 2.08 2.31 20.99
N HIS A 164 1.06 2.56 21.81
CA HIS A 164 0.41 1.56 22.67
C HIS A 164 -0.29 0.44 21.88
N ALA A 165 -0.57 0.65 20.59
CA ALA A 165 -1.11 -0.38 19.71
C ALA A 165 -0.12 -1.55 19.51
N GLY A 166 1.18 -1.33 19.73
CA GLY A 166 2.22 -2.33 19.55
C GLY A 166 2.86 -2.32 18.16
N ALA A 167 3.71 -3.31 17.92
CA ALA A 167 4.56 -3.40 16.73
C ALA A 167 3.86 -4.11 15.55
N PHE A 168 3.94 -3.50 14.37
CA PHE A 168 3.42 -4.03 13.12
C PHE A 168 4.54 -4.67 12.30
N THR A 169 4.26 -5.84 11.74
CA THR A 169 5.17 -6.57 10.86
C THR A 169 4.39 -7.17 9.69
N PHE A 170 4.69 -6.67 8.49
CA PHE A 170 3.99 -7.04 7.25
C PHE A 170 4.90 -6.90 6.03
N GLN A 171 4.44 -7.44 4.90
CA GLN A 171 5.19 -7.53 3.65
C GLN A 171 4.34 -7.18 2.43
N CYS A 172 5.03 -6.70 1.40
CA CYS A 172 4.53 -6.65 0.04
C CYS A 172 5.51 -7.37 -0.88
N THR A 173 5.02 -8.28 -1.72
CA THR A 173 5.80 -8.89 -2.80
C THR A 173 5.19 -8.56 -4.15
N LEU A 174 5.98 -7.96 -5.03
CA LEU A 174 5.66 -7.75 -6.43
C LEU A 174 6.30 -8.87 -7.25
N PHE A 175 5.52 -9.48 -8.15
CA PHE A 175 6.01 -10.50 -9.08
C PHE A 175 6.07 -9.93 -10.49
N LYS A 176 7.07 -10.36 -11.27
CA LYS A 176 7.21 -10.02 -12.70
C LYS A 176 5.97 -10.31 -13.53
N SER A 177 5.15 -11.27 -13.12
CA SER A 177 3.86 -11.60 -13.73
C SER A 177 2.76 -10.55 -13.52
N GLY A 178 2.98 -9.52 -12.69
CA GLY A 178 1.97 -8.55 -12.28
C GLY A 178 1.20 -8.93 -11.02
N LYS A 179 1.47 -10.11 -10.45
CA LYS A 179 0.88 -10.50 -9.17
C LYS A 179 1.44 -9.65 -8.03
N ILE A 180 0.59 -9.31 -7.07
CA ILE A 180 0.95 -8.62 -5.83
C ILE A 180 0.49 -9.48 -4.66
N HIS A 181 1.38 -9.74 -3.71
CA HIS A 181 1.02 -10.38 -2.44
C HIS A 181 1.20 -9.41 -1.28
N PHE A 182 0.17 -9.30 -0.44
CA PHE A 182 0.29 -8.73 0.90
C PHE A 182 0.34 -9.87 1.90
N ALA A 183 1.27 -9.80 2.86
CA ALA A 183 1.39 -10.79 3.91
C ALA A 183 1.56 -10.11 5.27
N TYR A 184 0.82 -10.57 6.28
CA TYR A 184 0.75 -9.93 7.60
C TYR A 184 1.19 -10.94 8.66
N LYS A 185 2.26 -10.62 9.40
CA LYS A 185 2.79 -11.47 10.47
C LYS A 185 2.35 -10.99 11.85
N SER A 186 2.35 -9.68 12.07
CA SER A 186 1.87 -9.05 13.31
C SER A 186 1.11 -7.77 12.98
N VAL A 187 -0.17 -7.72 13.32
CA VAL A 187 -1.03 -6.53 13.18
C VAL A 187 -1.83 -6.42 14.48
N PRO A 188 -1.26 -5.78 15.51
CA PRO A 188 -1.77 -5.85 16.89
C PRO A 188 -3.01 -4.96 17.13
N LYS A 189 -3.42 -4.18 16.13
CA LYS A 189 -4.63 -3.35 16.13
C LYS A 189 -5.38 -3.57 14.83
N ASN A 190 -6.70 -3.73 14.91
CA ASN A 190 -7.55 -3.84 13.73
C ASN A 190 -7.36 -2.59 12.85
N VAL A 191 -7.19 -2.78 11.55
CA VAL A 191 -6.87 -1.71 10.61
C VAL A 191 -8.00 -0.67 10.51
N THR A 192 -9.26 -1.06 10.74
CA THR A 192 -10.40 -0.12 10.81
C THR A 192 -10.33 0.82 12.00
N ASP A 193 -9.61 0.42 13.05
CA ASP A 193 -9.51 1.19 14.28
C ASP A 193 -8.28 2.09 14.29
N ILE A 194 -7.38 1.96 13.30
CA ILE A 194 -6.20 2.84 13.18
C ILE A 194 -6.67 4.24 12.79
N GLN A 195 -6.21 5.24 13.54
CA GLN A 195 -6.63 6.61 13.30
C GLN A 195 -5.98 7.19 12.02
N GLY A 196 -6.82 7.57 11.06
CA GLY A 196 -6.41 8.45 9.96
C GLY A 196 -6.43 9.93 10.36
N TYR A 197 -5.62 10.75 9.67
CA TYR A 197 -5.56 12.20 9.84
C TYR A 197 -5.90 12.90 8.52
N SER A 198 -6.20 14.20 8.57
CA SER A 198 -6.68 14.98 7.41
C SER A 198 -5.72 14.97 6.20
N ASP A 199 -4.44 14.78 6.45
CA ASP A 199 -3.35 14.77 5.47
C ASP A 199 -2.76 13.38 5.22
N HIS A 200 -3.28 12.35 5.89
CA HIS A 200 -2.80 10.97 5.80
C HIS A 200 -3.87 9.97 6.26
N GLY A 201 -4.44 9.25 5.29
CA GLY A 201 -5.41 8.20 5.58
C GLY A 201 -4.75 6.84 5.78
N VAL A 202 -5.41 5.97 6.53
CA VAL A 202 -5.06 4.54 6.60
C VAL A 202 -5.58 3.86 5.34
N ARG A 203 -4.72 3.13 4.62
CA ARG A 203 -5.09 2.48 3.36
C ARG A 203 -4.46 1.10 3.21
N VAL A 204 -5.20 0.21 2.56
CA VAL A 204 -4.66 -1.04 2.01
C VAL A 204 -5.23 -1.23 0.62
N GLY A 205 -4.39 -1.65 -0.31
CA GLY A 205 -4.76 -1.85 -1.70
C GLY A 205 -3.86 -1.10 -2.65
N LEU A 206 -4.43 -0.74 -3.80
CA LEU A 206 -3.73 -0.23 -4.97
C LEU A 206 -4.28 1.13 -5.33
N SER A 207 -3.45 1.98 -5.91
CA SER A 207 -3.88 3.23 -6.52
C SER A 207 -3.11 3.49 -7.79
N ASP A 208 -3.77 4.11 -8.76
CA ASP A 208 -3.17 4.63 -9.98
C ASP A 208 -3.67 6.05 -10.27
N ALA A 209 -2.93 6.80 -11.08
CA ALA A 209 -3.36 8.11 -11.53
C ALA A 209 -2.87 8.46 -12.93
N PHE A 210 -3.70 9.21 -13.65
CA PHE A 210 -3.34 9.79 -14.94
C PHE A 210 -3.67 11.28 -14.98
N THR A 211 -2.86 12.03 -15.73
CA THR A 211 -3.10 13.46 -15.97
C THR A 211 -3.84 13.65 -17.28
N VAL A 212 -4.97 14.35 -17.26
CA VAL A 212 -5.66 14.75 -18.48
C VAL A 212 -5.27 16.18 -18.84
N THR A 213 -4.50 16.34 -19.91
CA THR A 213 -4.22 17.66 -20.50
C THR A 213 -5.37 18.03 -21.44
N ARG A 214 -6.20 19.01 -21.05
CA ARG A 214 -7.19 19.58 -21.97
C ARG A 214 -6.46 20.49 -22.97
N GLN A 215 -6.24 20.03 -24.20
CA GLN A 215 -5.89 20.96 -25.28
C GLN A 215 -7.10 21.85 -25.56
N ALA A 216 -7.00 23.12 -25.19
CA ALA A 216 -7.95 24.13 -25.61
C ALA A 216 -7.75 24.38 -27.11
N TYR A 217 -8.55 23.74 -27.95
CA TYR A 217 -8.72 24.14 -29.35
C TYR A 217 -9.47 25.48 -29.34
N LEU A 218 -8.73 26.58 -29.19
CA LEU A 218 -9.27 27.92 -29.38
C LEU A 218 -8.79 28.42 -30.73
N ASN A 219 -9.73 28.50 -31.67
CA ASN A 219 -9.57 29.21 -32.93
C ASN A 219 -9.07 30.63 -32.66
N GLY A 220 -7.79 30.86 -32.99
CA GLY A 220 -7.21 32.17 -33.26
C GLY A 220 -7.55 33.31 -32.29
N LYS A 221 -6.91 33.34 -31.11
CA LYS A 221 -6.41 34.57 -30.47
C LYS A 221 -5.60 34.21 -29.23
N SER A 222 -4.34 34.61 -29.25
CA SER A 222 -3.35 34.42 -28.19
C SER A 222 -3.80 35.04 -26.87
N ARG A 223 -4.05 34.21 -25.86
CA ARG A 223 -4.03 34.57 -24.43
C ARG A 223 -3.53 33.36 -23.62
N GLY A 224 -2.74 33.65 -22.58
CA GLY A 224 -1.82 32.73 -21.90
C GLY A 224 -2.37 31.33 -21.58
N HIS A 225 -1.50 30.34 -21.77
CA HIS A 225 -1.78 28.94 -21.48
C HIS A 225 -2.00 28.73 -19.98
N THR A 226 -3.26 28.61 -19.54
CA THR A 226 -3.57 28.08 -18.21
C THR A 226 -3.68 26.55 -18.33
N TYR A 227 -2.63 25.85 -17.92
CA TYR A 227 -2.62 24.40 -17.82
C TYR A 227 -3.45 23.97 -16.60
N ASN A 228 -4.73 23.67 -16.81
CA ASN A 228 -5.55 23.01 -15.78
C ASN A 228 -5.39 21.50 -15.91
N ASN A 229 -4.25 20.98 -15.46
CA ASN A 229 -4.04 19.54 -15.34
C ASN A 229 -4.94 19.01 -14.20
N ARG A 230 -5.98 18.25 -14.54
CA ARG A 230 -6.73 17.47 -13.55
C ARG A 230 -6.13 16.07 -13.49
N MET A 231 -5.67 15.69 -12.30
CA MET A 231 -5.24 14.33 -11.99
C MET A 231 -6.48 13.51 -11.64
N ILE A 232 -6.68 12.39 -12.33
CA ILE A 232 -7.73 11.42 -12.01
C ILE A 232 -7.05 10.28 -11.24
N ILE A 233 -7.59 9.96 -10.07
CA ILE A 233 -7.05 8.94 -9.17
C ILE A 233 -8.04 7.76 -9.15
N ILE A 234 -7.52 6.55 -9.34
CA ILE A 234 -8.28 5.31 -9.18
C ILE A 234 -7.70 4.62 -7.95
N ILE A 235 -8.48 4.54 -6.87
CA ILE A 235 -8.10 3.79 -5.67
C ILE A 235 -8.91 2.50 -5.65
N ILE A 236 -8.21 1.39 -5.47
CA ILE A 236 -8.72 0.05 -5.32
C ILE A 236 -8.35 -0.41 -3.92
N ILE A 237 -9.36 -0.52 -3.04
CA ILE A 237 -9.17 -1.02 -1.69
C ILE A 237 -9.50 -2.51 -1.72
N LEU A 238 -8.50 -3.35 -1.44
CA LEU A 238 -8.65 -4.81 -1.48
C LEU A 238 -9.03 -5.32 -0.09
N PHE A 239 -10.33 -5.35 0.25
CA PHE A 239 -10.83 -6.02 1.47
C PHE A 239 -12.20 -6.65 1.32
N HIS A 240 -12.37 -7.92 1.73
CA HIS A 240 -13.60 -8.37 2.40
C HIS A 240 -13.51 -9.71 3.17
N VAL A 241 -13.97 -9.64 4.44
CA VAL A 241 -14.59 -10.60 5.40
C VAL A 241 -14.05 -12.04 5.51
#